data_AF-A0A2M7VKR7-F1
#
_entry.id   AF-A0A2M7VKR7-F1
#
_cell.length_a   1.000
_cell.length_b   1.000
_cell.length_c   1.000
_cell.angle_alpha   90.00
_cell.angle_beta   90.00
_cell.angle_gamma   90.00
#
_symmetry.space_group_name_H-M   'P 1'
#
loop_
_entity.id
_entity.type
_entity.pdbx_description
1 polymer ?
#
loop_
_entity_poly.entity_id
_entity_poly.type
_entity_poly.pdbx_seq_one_letter_code
_entity_poly.pdbx_strand_id
1 'polypeptide(L)' 'GLWIAKTLARKMGGDILIESMEGKGSKFTIIFPLKRD' A
#
# COMPACT_ATOMS: atom_id res chain seq x y z
N GLY A 1 -5.60 6.49 -9.59
CA GLY A 1 -4.29 5.87 -9.28
C GLY A 1 -4.38 4.91 -8.12
N LEU A 2 -4.65 5.41 -6.91
CA LEU A 2 -4.58 4.64 -5.66
C LEU A 2 -5.39 3.34 -5.68
N TRP A 3 -6.64 3.38 -6.14
CA TRP A 3 -7.48 2.18 -6.18
C TRP A 3 -6.87 1.05 -7.04
N ILE A 4 -6.27 1.41 -8.17
CA ILE A 4 -5.58 0.46 -9.06
C ILE A 4 -4.37 -0.13 -8.33
N ALA A 5 -3.53 0.72 -7.73
CA ALA A 5 -2.36 0.29 -6.98
C ALA A 5 -2.72 -0.63 -5.79
N LYS A 6 -3.76 -0.27 -5.03
CA LYS A 6 -4.25 -1.06 -3.89
C LYS A 6 -4.81 -2.40 -4.33
N THR A 7 -5.55 -2.43 -5.44
CA THR A 7 -6.05 -3.69 -6.02
C THR A 7 -4.90 -4.60 -6.45
N LEU A 8 -3.86 -4.04 -7.09
CA LEU A 8 -2.69 -4.82 -7.50
C LEU A 8 -1.91 -5.36 -6.29
N ALA A 9 -1.64 -4.51 -5.29
CA ALA A 9 -0.95 -4.91 -4.08
C ALA A 9 -1.67 -6.07 -3.38
N ARG A 10 -3.00 -6.02 -3.29
CA ARG A 10 -3.84 -7.09 -2.73
C ARG A 10 -3.78 -8.38 -3.53
N LYS A 11 -3.78 -8.31 -4.86
CA LYS A 11 -3.61 -9.49 -5.72
C LYS A 11 -2.25 -10.17 -5.53
N MET A 12 -1.23 -9.42 -5.14
CA MET A 12 0.11 -9.93 -4.81
C MET A 12 0.25 -10.39 -3.35
N GLY A 13 -0.86 -10.49 -2.60
CA GLY A 13 -0.87 -10.90 -1.19
C GLY A 13 -0.45 -9.80 -0.21
N GLY A 14 -0.28 -8.56 -0.68
CA GLY A 14 0.07 -7.39 0.12
C GLY A 14 -1.11 -6.45 0.40
N ASP A 15 -0.82 -5.26 0.93
CA ASP A 15 -1.79 -4.16 1.02
C ASP A 15 -1.08 -2.79 1.02
N ILE A 16 -1.86 -1.72 0.92
CA ILE A 16 -1.41 -0.33 1.04
C ILE A 16 -2.09 0.33 2.23
N LEU A 17 -1.30 0.75 3.21
CA LEU A 17 -1.70 1.61 4.32
C LEU A 17 -1.51 3.08 3.95
N ILE A 18 -2.41 3.93 4.43
CA ILE A 18 -2.40 5.37 4.13
C ILE A 18 -2.56 6.14 5.42
N GLU A 19 -1.61 7.03 5.67
CA GLU A 19 -1.61 7.96 6.79
C GLU A 19 -1.62 9.36 6.21
N SER A 20 -2.72 10.09 6.39
CA SER A 20 -2.83 11.50 5.95
C SER A 20 -2.70 12.41 7.16
N MET A 21 -1.80 13.39 7.07
CA MET A 21 -1.58 14.40 8.09
C MET A 21 -1.85 15.77 7.49
N GLU A 22 -2.85 16.47 8.03
CA GLU A 22 -3.21 17.81 7.59
C GLU A 22 -2.01 18.76 7.65
N GLY A 23 -1.82 19.55 6.60
CA GLY A 23 -0.67 20.46 6.45
C GLY A 23 0.69 19.80 6.19
N LYS A 24 0.79 18.46 6.18
CA LYS A 24 2.06 17.73 5.95
C LYS A 24 2.04 16.80 4.74
N GLY A 25 0.84 16.41 4.29
CA GLY A 25 0.64 15.53 3.14
C GLY A 25 0.19 14.13 3.55
N SER A 26 0.42 13.15 2.67
CA SER A 26 0.03 11.76 2.88
C SER A 26 1.21 10.83 2.71
N LYS A 27 1.31 9.83 3.58
CA LYS A 27 2.28 8.75 3.53
C LYS A 27 1.56 7.48 3.12
N PHE A 28 2.10 6.80 2.10
CA PHE A 28 1.60 5.53 1.61
C PHE A 28 2.64 4.45 1.93
N THR A 29 2.23 3.41 2.65
CA THR A 29 3.11 2.29 3.02
C THR A 29 2.60 1.04 2.33
N ILE A 30 3.47 0.38 1.54
CA ILE A 30 3.13 -0.85 0.83
C ILE A 30 3.77 -2.02 1.59
N ILE A 31 2.97 -3.05 1.88
CA ILE A 31 3.40 -4.24 2.62
C ILE A 31 3.20 -5.45 1.72
N PHE A 32 4.23 -6.29 1.58
CA PHE A 32 4.15 -7.56 0.86
C PHE A 32 4.67 -8.71 1.72
N PRO A 33 4.13 -9.93 1.55
CA PRO A 33 4.68 -11.11 2.19
C PRO A 33 6.06 -11.43 1.61
N LEU A 34 7.00 -11.79 2.48
CA LEU A 34 8.27 -12.34 2.03
C LEU A 34 8.04 -13.76 1.52
N LYS A 35 8.24 -13.99 0.23
CA LYS A 35 8.23 -15.35 -0.31
C LYS A 35 9.52 -16.05 0.12
N ARG A 36 9.40 -17.23 0.74
CA ARG A 36 10.51 -18.16 0.94
C ARG A 36 10.32 -19.29 -0.07
N ASP A 37 11.41 -19.66 -0.74
CA ASP A 37 11.46 -20.77 -1.70
C ASP A 37 11.35 -22.14 -1.01
#